data_AF-A0A3R8R0Z6-F1
#
_entry.id   AF-A0A3R8R0Z6-F1
#
_cell.length_a   1.000
_cell.length_b   1.000
_cell.length_c   1.000
_cell.angle_alpha   90.00
_cell.angle_beta   90.00
_cell.angle_gamma   90.00
#
_symmetry.space_group_name_H-M   'P 1'
#
loop_
_entity.id
_entity.type
_entity.pdbx_description
1 polymer ?
#
loop_
_entity_poly.entity_id
_entity_poly.type
_entity_poly.pdbx_seq_one_letter_code
_entity_poly.pdbx_strand_id
1 'polypeptide(L)'
;MFNKNEEVKKYWKKSNTYSTLGYISLLGEGVGAFWLASKLNTDNLNETIAPLYVTLGFATIALIFMHSANKNAKKAILNYNKQFDNRTSFKLVPTSNHNGVGLALKF
;
A
#
# COMPACT_ATOMS: atom_id res chain seq x y z
N MET A 1 -26.17 -0.04 -10.37
CA MET A 1 -24.72 -0.40 -10.41
C MET A 1 -23.80 0.62 -9.73
N PHE A 2 -24.23 1.86 -9.46
CA PHE A 2 -23.35 2.94 -8.95
C PHE A 2 -23.11 2.96 -7.44
N ASN A 3 -23.98 2.34 -6.62
CA ASN A 3 -23.88 2.41 -5.15
C ASN A 3 -22.66 1.63 -4.58
N LYS A 4 -22.13 0.63 -5.30
CA LYS A 4 -20.90 -0.11 -4.90
C LYS A 4 -19.60 0.70 -5.12
N ASN A 5 -19.63 1.80 -5.87
CA ASN A 5 -18.43 2.57 -6.19
C ASN A 5 -18.04 3.57 -5.11
N GLU A 6 -18.97 4.03 -4.26
CA GLU A 6 -18.67 5.05 -3.25
C GLU A 6 -17.77 4.51 -2.14
N GLU A 7 -18.02 3.29 -1.66
CA GLU A 7 -17.15 2.65 -0.66
C GLU A 7 -15.76 2.36 -1.20
N VAL A 8 -15.67 1.86 -2.44
CA VAL A 8 -14.38 1.62 -3.12
C VAL A 8 -13.61 2.93 -3.24
N LYS A 9 -14.24 3.99 -3.74
CA LYS A 9 -13.65 5.34 -3.83
C LYS A 9 -13.21 5.88 -2.47
N LYS A 10 -14.00 5.64 -1.42
CA LYS A 10 -13.67 6.06 -0.05
C LYS A 10 -12.41 5.36 0.46
N TYR A 11 -12.31 4.04 0.31
CA TYR A 11 -11.12 3.30 0.72
C TYR A 11 -9.90 3.65 -0.14
N TRP A 12 -10.09 3.89 -1.43
CA TRP A 12 -9.01 4.29 -2.33
C TRP A 12 -8.49 5.70 -2.02
N LYS A 13 -9.39 6.66 -1.80
CA LYS A 13 -9.03 8.01 -1.34
C LYS A 13 -8.27 7.95 -0.01
N LYS A 14 -8.77 7.17 0.96
CA LYS A 14 -8.13 7.00 2.27
C LYS A 14 -6.76 6.35 2.17
N SER A 15 -6.61 5.35 1.31
CA SER A 15 -5.33 4.73 0.99
C SER A 15 -4.35 5.76 0.44
N ASN A 16 -4.76 6.54 -0.57
CA ASN A 16 -3.92 7.56 -1.18
C ASN A 16 -3.50 8.64 -0.18
N THR A 17 -4.44 9.14 0.64
CA THR A 17 -4.13 10.11 1.70
C THR A 17 -3.09 9.57 2.68
N TYR A 18 -3.24 8.33 3.15
CA TYR A 18 -2.26 7.73 4.05
C TYR A 18 -0.93 7.43 3.36
N SER A 19 -0.92 7.05 2.08
CA SER A 19 0.33 6.93 1.32
C SER A 19 1.05 8.27 1.24
N THR A 20 0.35 9.37 0.94
CA THR A 20 0.94 10.71 0.93
C THR A 20 1.53 11.09 2.29
N LEU A 21 0.79 10.88 3.39
CA LEU A 21 1.32 11.13 4.74
C LEU A 21 2.51 10.23 5.08
N GLY A 22 2.48 8.97 4.64
CA GLY A 22 3.60 8.04 4.76
C GLY A 22 4.84 8.55 4.02
N TYR A 23 4.70 9.01 2.77
CA TYR A 23 5.82 9.56 1.99
C TYR A 23 6.38 10.85 2.59
N ILE A 24 5.52 11.76 3.06
CA ILE A 24 5.97 12.96 3.77
C ILE A 24 6.77 12.57 5.02
N SER A 25 6.31 11.55 5.73
CA SER A 25 7.00 11.05 6.92
C SER A 25 8.35 10.41 6.58
N LEU A 26 8.42 9.61 5.50
CA LEU A 26 9.69 9.05 5.01
C LEU A 26 10.67 10.14 4.56
N LEU A 27 10.20 11.24 3.98
CA LEU A 27 11.05 12.40 3.68
C LEU A 27 11.59 13.03 4.97
N GLY A 28 10.74 13.19 5.99
CA GLY A 28 11.16 13.66 7.31
C GLY A 28 12.18 12.73 7.97
N GLU A 29 11.99 11.42 7.87
CA GLU A 29 12.95 10.40 8.32
C GLU A 29 14.27 10.53 7.56
N GLY A 30 14.24 10.68 6.24
CA GLY A 30 15.45 10.85 5.42
C GLY A 30 16.25 12.10 5.80
N VAL A 31 15.58 13.23 6.07
CA VAL A 31 16.22 14.44 6.58
C VAL A 31 16.81 14.21 7.98
N GLY A 32 16.06 13.55 8.87
CA GLY A 32 16.53 13.18 10.20
C GLY A 32 17.76 12.27 10.15
N ALA A 33 17.74 11.25 9.30
CA ALA A 33 18.83 10.30 9.12
C ALA A 33 20.07 10.97 8.53
N PHE A 34 19.90 11.87 7.57
CA PHE A 34 21.01 12.67 7.04
C PHE A 34 21.63 13.56 8.13
N TRP A 35 20.79 14.25 8.91
CA TRP A 35 21.24 15.08 10.03
C TRP A 35 21.97 14.23 11.09
N LEU A 36 21.42 13.07 11.45
CA LEU A 36 22.05 12.11 12.35
C LEU A 36 23.42 11.70 11.82
N ALA A 37 23.49 11.27 10.55
CA ALA A 37 24.73 10.84 9.92
C ALA A 37 25.81 11.94 9.95
N SER A 38 25.43 13.20 9.74
CA SER A 38 26.35 14.34 9.83
C SER A 38 26.93 14.59 11.24
N LYS A 39 26.31 14.02 12.28
CA LYS A 39 26.68 14.19 13.69
C LYS A 39 27.34 12.96 14.32
N LEU A 40 27.38 11.82 13.62
CA LEU A 40 27.91 10.55 14.16
C LEU A 40 29.39 10.60 14.56
N ASN A 41 30.19 11.53 14.01
CA ASN A 41 31.60 11.68 14.35
C ASN A 41 31.86 12.59 15.57
N THR A 42 30.81 13.04 16.25
CA THR A 42 30.94 13.90 17.43
C THR A 42 30.82 13.05 18.71
N ASP A 43 31.71 13.27 19.68
CA ASP A 43 31.64 12.59 20.99
C ASP A 43 30.52 13.14 21.89
N ASN A 44 29.87 14.22 21.46
CA ASN A 44 28.77 14.85 22.16
C ASN A 44 27.43 14.13 21.89
N LEU A 45 27.02 13.29 22.84
CA LEU A 45 25.75 12.57 22.80
C LEU A 45 24.54 13.51 22.60
N ASN A 46 24.58 14.72 23.18
CA ASN A 46 23.47 15.67 23.10
C ASN A 46 23.25 16.18 21.66
N GLU A 47 24.28 16.17 20.82
CA GLU A 47 24.17 16.57 19.41
C GLU A 47 23.60 15.46 18.52
N THR A 48 23.67 14.20 18.96
CA THR A 48 23.20 13.02 18.22
C THR A 48 21.80 12.60 18.66
N ILE A 49 21.43 12.87 19.91
CA ILE A 49 20.13 12.53 20.50
C ILE A 49 18.96 13.17 19.75
N ALA A 50 19.02 14.48 19.47
CA ALA A 50 17.95 15.18 18.78
C ALA A 50 17.67 14.62 17.37
N PRO A 51 18.68 14.49 16.48
CA PRO A 51 18.44 13.90 15.16
C PRO A 51 18.03 12.42 15.22
N LEU A 52 18.49 11.66 16.22
CA LEU A 52 18.05 10.29 16.42
C LEU A 52 16.55 10.22 16.73
N TYR A 53 16.06 11.03 17.66
CA TYR A 53 14.62 11.08 17.99
C TYR A 53 13.77 11.55 16.81
N VAL A 54 14.26 12.53 16.03
CA VAL A 54 13.58 12.97 14.80
C VAL A 54 13.47 11.80 13.82
N THR A 55 14.58 11.10 13.57
CA THR A 55 14.62 9.97 12.63
C THR A 55 13.64 8.87 13.06
N LEU A 56 13.72 8.42 14.32
CA LEU A 56 12.85 7.36 14.83
C LEU A 56 11.38 7.77 14.90
N GLY A 57 11.11 9.04 15.24
CA GLY A 57 9.76 9.58 15.27
C GLY A 57 9.11 9.53 13.89
N PHE A 58 9.79 10.06 12.87
CA PHE A 58 9.29 10.05 11.51
C PHE A 58 9.19 8.63 10.92
N ALA A 59 10.16 7.76 11.19
CA ALA A 59 10.11 6.35 10.78
C ALA A 59 8.87 5.64 11.34
N THR A 60 8.57 5.85 12.62
CA THR A 60 7.40 5.26 13.28
C THR A 60 6.09 5.76 12.65
N ILE A 61 6.00 7.07 12.40
CA ILE A 61 4.82 7.68 11.76
C ILE A 61 4.66 7.16 10.32
N ALA A 62 5.76 7.04 9.57
CA ALA A 62 5.75 6.48 8.23
C ALA A 62 5.20 5.05 8.21
N LEU A 63 5.66 4.18 9.11
CA LEU A 63 5.19 2.80 9.23
C LEU A 63 3.68 2.73 9.51
N ILE A 64 3.17 3.56 10.43
CA ILE A 64 1.73 3.59 10.77
C ILE A 64 0.89 3.98 9.54
N PHE A 65 1.30 5.03 8.84
CA PHE A 65 0.55 5.51 7.68
C PHE A 65 0.66 4.56 6.49
N MET A 66 1.84 4.01 6.20
CA MET A 66 2.01 3.03 5.11
C MET A 66 1.23 1.73 5.40
N HIS A 67 1.23 1.25 6.64
CA HIS A 67 0.41 0.11 7.02
C HIS A 67 -1.09 0.40 6.82
N SER A 68 -1.53 1.57 7.28
CA SER A 68 -2.91 2.02 7.11
C SER A 68 -3.29 2.19 5.63
N ALA A 69 -2.38 2.71 4.81
CA ALA A 69 -2.56 2.85 3.37
C ALA A 69 -2.76 1.48 2.71
N ASN A 70 -1.91 0.51 3.03
CA ASN A 70 -1.98 -0.85 2.50
C ASN A 70 -3.27 -1.56 2.92
N LYS A 71 -3.67 -1.43 4.19
CA LYS A 71 -4.94 -1.99 4.69
C LYS A 71 -6.15 -1.44 3.91
N ASN A 72 -6.18 -0.13 3.66
CA ASN A 72 -7.27 0.48 2.89
C ASN A 72 -7.20 0.11 1.40
N ALA A 73 -5.99 -0.04 0.84
CA ALA A 73 -5.83 -0.48 -0.53
C ALA A 73 -6.41 -1.88 -0.74
N LYS A 74 -6.05 -2.83 0.13
CA LYS A 74 -6.59 -4.20 0.12
C LYS A 74 -8.12 -4.21 0.21
N LYS A 75 -8.71 -3.38 1.07
CA LYS A 75 -10.17 -3.26 1.19
C LYS A 75 -10.83 -2.73 -0.08
N ALA A 76 -10.24 -1.73 -0.72
CA ALA A 76 -10.77 -1.19 -1.98
C ALA A 76 -10.74 -2.25 -3.08
N ILE A 77 -9.63 -2.99 -3.22
CA ILE A 77 -9.48 -4.07 -4.20
C ILE A 77 -10.51 -5.17 -3.94
N LEU A 78 -10.64 -5.62 -2.68
CA LEU A 78 -11.59 -6.68 -2.33
C LEU A 78 -13.04 -6.25 -2.60
N ASN A 79 -13.40 -5.02 -2.24
CA ASN A 79 -14.75 -4.49 -2.49
C ASN A 79 -15.02 -4.28 -3.99
N TYR A 80 -14.02 -3.88 -4.76
CA TYR A 80 -14.11 -3.83 -6.21
C TYR A 80 -14.32 -5.24 -6.79
N ASN A 81 -13.56 -6.23 -6.33
CA ASN A 81 -13.65 -7.61 -6.84
C ASN A 81 -14.96 -8.31 -6.47
N LYS A 82 -15.54 -8.01 -5.31
CA LYS A 82 -16.86 -8.53 -4.88
C LYS A 82 -18.01 -8.24 -5.84
N GLN A 83 -17.86 -7.29 -6.78
CA GLN A 83 -18.87 -7.07 -7.81
C GLN A 83 -18.85 -8.15 -8.91
N PHE A 84 -17.76 -8.90 -9.03
CA PHE A 84 -17.59 -10.00 -9.97
C PHE A 84 -17.90 -11.37 -9.35
N ASP A 85 -17.91 -11.51 -8.03
CA ASP A 85 -18.24 -12.78 -7.33
C ASP A 85 -19.65 -13.30 -7.67
N ASN A 86 -20.60 -12.40 -7.96
CA ASN A 86 -21.99 -12.76 -8.30
C ASN A 86 -22.27 -12.73 -9.81
N ARG A 87 -21.24 -12.60 -10.66
CA ARG A 87 -21.37 -12.69 -12.12
C ARG A 87 -20.78 -14.00 -12.58
N THR A 88 -21.46 -14.72 -13.49
CA THR A 88 -20.94 -15.92 -14.12
C THR A 88 -19.57 -15.62 -14.72
N SER A 89 -18.50 -16.15 -14.12
CA SER A 89 -17.14 -15.92 -14.58
C SER A 89 -16.89 -16.86 -15.76
N PHE A 90 -17.01 -16.34 -16.98
CA PHE A 90 -16.68 -17.10 -18.18
C PHE A 90 -15.16 -17.30 -18.23
N LYS A 91 -14.69 -18.49 -17.86
CA LYS A 91 -13.28 -18.87 -18.05
C LYS A 91 -13.15 -19.65 -19.34
N LEU A 92 -12.33 -19.13 -20.26
CA LEU A 92 -11.85 -19.89 -21.41
C LEU A 92 -10.74 -20.83 -20.92
N VAL A 93 -11.00 -22.13 -20.98
CA VAL A 93 -10.03 -23.15 -20.57
C VAL A 93 -9.57 -23.89 -21.83
N PRO A 94 -8.26 -23.97 -22.10
CA PRO A 94 -7.77 -24.82 -23.19
C PRO A 94 -8.10 -26.27 -22.86
N THR A 95 -8.74 -26.94 -23.81
CA THR A 95 -9.08 -28.35 -23.75
C THR A 95 -8.30 -29.06 -24.85
N SER A 96 -7.66 -30.16 -24.48
CA SER A 96 -6.94 -31.05 -25.39
C SER A 96 -7.62 -32.41 -25.34
N ASN A 97 -8.14 -32.86 -26.47
CA ASN A 97 -8.64 -34.24 -26.63
C ASN A 97 -7.93 -34.92 -27.82
N HIS A 98 -8.26 -36.19 -28.09
CA HIS A 98 -7.67 -36.96 -29.20
C HIS A 98 -7.90 -36.35 -30.60
N ASN A 99 -8.82 -35.38 -30.73
CA ASN A 99 -9.19 -34.74 -32.00
C ASN A 99 -8.62 -33.31 -32.14
N GLY A 100 -7.80 -32.83 -31.19
CA GLY A 100 -7.09 -31.54 -31.30
C GLY A 100 -7.19 -30.64 -30.07
N VAL A 101 -6.70 -29.41 -30.23
CA VAL A 101 -6.71 -28.35 -29.20
C VAL A 101 -7.87 -27.40 -29.46
N GLY A 102 -8.70 -27.15 -28.44
CA GLY A 102 -9.84 -26.22 -28.50
C GLY A 102 -9.97 -25.36 -27.25
N LEU A 103 -10.88 -24.39 -27.29
CA LEU A 103 -11.23 -23.56 -26.13
C LEU A 103 -12.63 -23.95 -25.65
N ALA A 104 -12.76 -24.32 -24.38
CA ALA A 104 -14.05 -24.56 -23.75
C ALA A 104 -14.43 -23.37 -22.87
N LEU A 105 -15.70 -22.98 -22.94
CA LEU A 105 -16.33 -22.10 -21.97
C LEU A 105 -16.73 -22.94 -20.76
N LYS A 106 -16.10 -22.69 -19.62
CA LYS A 106 -16.47 -23.32 -18.34
C LYS A 106 -17.32 -22.35 -17.54
N PHE A 107 -18.50 -22.81 -17.12
CA PHE A 107 -19.47 -22.07 -16.30
C PHE A 107 -19.22 -22.29 -14.81
#